data_AF-A0A954SZG3-F1
#
_entry.id   AF-A0A954SZG3-F1
#
_cell.length_a   1.000
_cell.length_b   1.000
_cell.length_c   1.000
_cell.angle_alpha   90.00
_cell.angle_beta   90.00
_cell.angle_gamma   90.00
#
_symmetry.space_group_name_H-M   'P 1'
#
loop_
_entity.id
_entity.type
_entity.pdbx_description
1 polymer ?
#
loop_
_entity_poly.entity_id
_entity_poly.type
_entity_poly.pdbx_seq_one_letter_code
_entity_poly.pdbx_strand_id
1 'polypeptide(L)'
;MTQSRDSATTAVGTTAAWTIVALVTQIALTTFVNFVVFPQHWLDPIERFSCGLINTTLLANLVMLTVLGVLLLGIAKLKPESWGWRNESIRGAIFWGLVALIVTNALEGWATWSAGDRVTIAHVWSSAPGYAIGDFCGQIFGNALLEELLYRGLLVTQLAMVLAGSGRPARRVHWLGALLFGQVVFALIHVPNRVAAGLYDTPTDFVLDMVVTWLLGVLLGLCWWASGSLLVAVAIHSVMNDPLYLLEPGNGPGGQVVILLVIPMALSRWIARRTQRVAVPTEEPMQ
;
A
#
# COMPACT_ATOMS: atom_id res chain seq x y z
N MET A 1 29.29 -15.31 23.03
CA MET A 1 27.84 -15.05 22.90
C MET A 1 27.46 -13.55 22.97
N THR A 2 28.37 -12.65 23.37
CA THR A 2 28.13 -11.18 23.43
C THR A 2 28.28 -10.49 22.07
N GLN A 3 29.30 -10.87 21.28
CA GLN A 3 29.61 -10.26 19.97
C GLN A 3 28.49 -10.33 18.91
N SER A 4 27.62 -11.36 18.96
CA SER A 4 26.50 -11.50 18.02
C SER A 4 25.27 -10.65 18.39
N ARG A 5 25.15 -10.20 19.65
CA ARG A 5 24.05 -9.33 20.09
C ARG A 5 24.32 -7.86 19.78
N ASP A 6 25.57 -7.44 19.86
CA ASP A 6 25.97 -6.05 19.59
C ASP A 6 25.85 -5.71 18.10
N SER A 7 26.18 -6.67 17.22
CA SER A 7 26.02 -6.53 15.76
C SER A 7 24.55 -6.50 15.31
N ALA A 8 23.68 -7.28 15.93
CA ALA A 8 22.24 -7.25 15.63
C ALA A 8 21.59 -5.93 16.08
N THR A 9 22.03 -5.38 17.22
CA THR A 9 21.50 -4.13 17.78
C THR A 9 21.88 -2.91 16.94
N THR A 10 23.12 -2.88 16.47
CA THR A 10 23.61 -1.80 15.58
C THR A 10 22.94 -1.83 14.21
N ALA A 11 22.65 -3.01 13.65
CA ALA A 11 21.93 -3.14 12.38
C ALA A 11 20.47 -2.62 12.44
N VAL A 12 19.74 -2.93 13.52
CA VAL A 12 18.38 -2.42 13.75
C VAL A 12 18.40 -0.91 13.93
N GLY A 13 19.31 -0.39 14.75
CA GLY A 13 19.46 1.06 14.94
C GLY A 13 19.74 1.82 13.65
N THR A 14 20.61 1.26 12.80
CA THR A 14 20.95 1.87 11.49
C THR A 14 19.75 1.88 10.54
N THR A 15 19.01 0.78 10.45
CA THR A 15 17.83 0.70 9.56
C THR A 15 16.69 1.59 10.05
N ALA A 16 16.49 1.69 11.37
CA ALA A 16 15.52 2.61 11.96
C ALA A 16 15.87 4.08 11.67
N ALA A 17 17.15 4.46 11.77
CA ALA A 17 17.59 5.81 11.40
C ALA A 17 17.30 6.13 9.92
N TRP A 18 17.64 5.20 9.01
CA TRP A 18 17.34 5.38 7.58
C TRP A 18 15.84 5.41 7.27
N THR A 19 15.02 4.73 8.06
CA THR A 19 13.55 4.80 7.94
C THR A 19 13.06 6.21 8.26
N ILE A 20 13.60 6.84 9.31
CA ILE A 20 13.26 8.23 9.65
C ILE A 20 13.72 9.17 8.52
N VAL A 21 14.94 9.02 8.01
CA VAL A 21 15.44 9.84 6.89
C VAL A 21 14.55 9.69 5.66
N ALA A 22 14.14 8.46 5.32
CA ALA A 22 13.25 8.19 4.20
C ALA A 22 11.87 8.83 4.38
N LEU A 23 11.29 8.73 5.59
CA LEU A 23 10.03 9.40 5.90
C LEU A 23 10.15 10.91 5.75
N VAL A 24 11.12 11.55 6.41
CA VAL A 24 11.35 13.00 6.30
C VAL A 24 11.54 13.43 4.84
N THR A 25 12.31 12.66 4.07
CA THR A 25 12.51 12.91 2.64
C THR A 25 11.19 12.82 1.88
N GLN A 26 10.37 11.80 2.14
CA GLN A 26 9.06 11.69 1.53
C GLN A 26 8.13 12.85 1.93
N ILE A 27 8.08 13.26 3.20
CA ILE A 27 7.27 14.42 3.63
C ILE A 27 7.66 15.67 2.85
N ALA A 28 8.97 15.93 2.73
CA ALA A 28 9.50 17.09 2.05
C ALA A 28 9.17 17.06 0.55
N LEU A 29 9.38 15.92 -0.12
CA LEU A 29 9.08 15.74 -1.53
C LEU A 29 7.58 15.85 -1.81
N THR A 30 6.74 15.18 -1.02
CA THR A 30 5.28 15.24 -1.16
C THR A 30 4.77 16.66 -0.96
N THR A 31 5.28 17.38 0.04
CA THR A 31 4.93 18.79 0.27
C THR A 31 5.36 19.66 -0.91
N PHE A 32 6.60 19.51 -1.39
CA PHE A 32 7.08 20.24 -2.56
C PHE A 32 6.24 19.97 -3.81
N VAL A 33 5.92 18.70 -4.09
CA VAL A 33 5.10 18.33 -5.24
C VAL A 33 3.70 18.93 -5.14
N ASN A 34 3.04 18.83 -3.99
CA ASN A 34 1.66 19.32 -3.81
C ASN A 34 1.54 20.85 -3.81
N PHE A 35 2.51 21.57 -3.24
CA PHE A 35 2.43 23.03 -3.12
C PHE A 35 3.19 23.80 -4.20
N VAL A 36 4.09 23.14 -4.95
CA VAL A 36 4.90 23.81 -5.98
C VAL A 36 4.69 23.19 -7.36
N VAL A 37 4.81 21.87 -7.50
CA VAL A 37 4.80 21.24 -8.83
C VAL A 37 3.39 21.17 -9.41
N PHE A 38 2.44 20.61 -8.67
CA PHE A 38 1.06 20.42 -9.16
C PHE A 38 0.33 21.74 -9.45
N PRO A 39 0.39 22.78 -8.60
CA PRO A 39 -0.30 24.05 -8.90
C PRO A 39 0.23 24.77 -10.15
N GLN A 40 1.43 24.43 -10.60
CA GLN A 40 2.05 25.02 -11.79
C GLN A 40 1.83 24.18 -13.05
N HIS A 41 1.14 23.03 -12.97
CA HIS A 41 0.84 22.16 -14.11
C HIS A 41 2.07 21.73 -14.92
N TRP A 42 3.24 21.63 -14.27
CA TRP A 42 4.51 21.33 -14.96
C TRP A 42 4.53 19.95 -15.62
N LEU A 43 3.70 19.01 -15.12
CA LEU A 43 3.65 17.63 -15.60
C LEU A 43 2.52 17.38 -16.62
N ASP A 44 1.52 18.28 -16.70
CA ASP A 44 0.39 18.20 -17.63
C ASP A 44 0.79 17.97 -19.10
N PRO A 45 1.88 18.59 -19.64
CA PRO A 45 2.23 18.39 -21.05
C PRO A 45 2.49 16.91 -21.40
N ILE A 46 3.11 16.16 -20.49
CA ILE A 46 3.43 14.74 -20.70
C ILE A 46 2.14 13.89 -20.62
N GLU A 47 1.30 14.18 -19.63
CA GLU A 47 0.00 13.52 -19.49
C GLU A 47 -0.88 13.72 -20.73
N ARG A 48 -1.02 14.96 -21.20
CA ARG A 48 -1.80 15.27 -22.41
C ARG A 48 -1.20 14.63 -23.66
N PHE A 49 0.12 14.67 -23.81
CA PHE A 49 0.82 14.05 -24.95
C PHE A 49 0.64 12.52 -24.98
N SER A 50 0.59 11.88 -23.81
CA SER A 50 0.39 10.45 -23.67
C SER A 50 -1.09 10.03 -23.61
N CYS A 51 -2.02 10.97 -23.79
CA CYS A 51 -3.46 10.74 -23.65
C CYS A 51 -3.83 10.11 -22.28
N GLY A 52 -3.16 10.54 -21.21
CA GLY A 52 -3.40 10.07 -19.85
C GLY A 52 -2.59 8.85 -19.44
N LEU A 53 -1.96 8.11 -20.37
CA LEU A 53 -1.23 6.88 -20.04
C LEU A 53 -0.06 7.11 -19.08
N ILE A 54 0.60 8.27 -19.17
CA ILE A 54 1.63 8.72 -18.25
C ILE A 54 1.08 9.94 -17.51
N ASN A 55 0.32 9.70 -16.45
CA ASN A 55 -0.29 10.77 -15.67
C ASN A 55 0.71 11.47 -14.73
N THR A 56 0.27 12.60 -14.17
CA THR A 56 1.08 13.44 -13.27
C THR A 56 1.41 12.72 -11.95
N THR A 57 0.49 11.90 -11.44
CA THR A 57 0.68 11.07 -10.24
C THR A 57 1.83 10.08 -10.41
N LEU A 58 1.88 9.36 -11.54
CA LEU A 58 2.94 8.41 -11.86
C LEU A 58 4.28 9.14 -11.94
N LEU A 59 4.35 10.24 -12.69
CA LEU A 59 5.59 11.01 -12.87
C LEU A 59 6.15 11.52 -11.54
N ALA A 60 5.30 12.14 -10.71
CA ALA A 60 5.72 12.63 -9.39
C ALA A 60 6.22 11.49 -8.50
N ASN A 61 5.49 10.37 -8.44
CA ASN A 61 5.88 9.24 -7.60
C ASN A 61 7.11 8.50 -8.14
N LEU A 62 7.34 8.45 -9.45
CA LEU A 62 8.57 7.87 -10.02
C LEU A 62 9.81 8.67 -9.60
N VAL A 63 9.71 10.01 -9.55
CA VAL A 63 10.80 10.85 -9.01
C VAL A 63 11.04 10.52 -7.54
N MET A 64 9.98 10.46 -6.73
CA MET A 64 10.10 10.13 -5.30
C MET A 64 10.68 8.73 -5.07
N LEU A 65 10.18 7.72 -5.79
CA LEU A 65 10.69 6.36 -5.77
C LEU A 65 12.17 6.29 -6.20
N THR A 66 12.57 7.09 -7.18
CA THR A 66 13.98 7.17 -7.60
C THR A 66 14.85 7.74 -6.50
N VAL A 67 14.45 8.88 -5.89
CA VAL A 67 15.20 9.50 -4.79
C VAL A 67 15.32 8.55 -3.59
N LEU A 68 14.21 7.92 -3.20
CA LEU A 68 14.20 6.96 -2.09
C LEU A 68 14.96 5.68 -2.43
N GLY A 69 14.87 5.20 -3.67
CA GLY A 69 15.65 4.06 -4.14
C GLY A 69 17.14 4.32 -4.05
N VAL A 70 17.61 5.49 -4.49
CA VAL A 70 19.02 5.91 -4.34
C VAL A 70 19.41 6.00 -2.87
N LEU A 71 18.57 6.64 -2.04
CA LEU A 71 18.81 6.77 -0.60
C LEU A 71 18.94 5.40 0.07
N LEU A 72 18.02 4.49 -0.19
CA LEU A 72 17.87 3.27 0.56
C LEU A 72 18.76 2.14 0.04
N LEU A 73 18.86 1.99 -1.28
CA LEU A 73 19.66 0.93 -1.91
C LEU A 73 21.09 1.38 -2.20
N GLY A 74 21.28 2.64 -2.60
CA GLY A 74 22.59 3.19 -2.94
C GLY A 74 23.39 3.64 -1.71
N ILE A 75 22.80 4.53 -0.90
CA ILE A 75 23.49 5.16 0.24
C ILE A 75 23.41 4.26 1.49
N ALA A 76 22.19 3.90 1.91
CA ALA A 76 21.95 3.09 3.10
C ALA A 76 22.26 1.60 2.89
N LYS A 77 22.34 1.14 1.63
CA LYS A 77 22.61 -0.25 1.24
C LYS A 77 21.71 -1.26 1.92
N LEU A 78 20.44 -0.88 2.12
CA LEU A 78 19.43 -1.77 2.67
C LEU A 78 19.10 -2.86 1.65
N LYS A 79 18.94 -4.09 2.13
CA LYS A 79 18.55 -5.22 1.29
C LYS A 79 17.04 -5.18 1.06
N PRO A 80 16.52 -5.34 -0.16
CA PRO A 80 15.07 -5.32 -0.40
C PRO A 80 14.29 -6.35 0.43
N GLU A 81 14.90 -7.47 0.77
CA GLU A 81 14.25 -8.51 1.57
C GLU A 81 14.02 -8.04 3.02
N SER A 82 14.81 -7.07 3.50
CA SER A 82 14.72 -6.54 4.86
C SER A 82 13.47 -5.70 5.11
N TRP A 83 12.81 -5.23 4.05
CA TRP A 83 11.56 -4.48 4.10
C TRP A 83 10.41 -5.21 3.38
N GLY A 84 10.50 -6.54 3.23
CA GLY A 84 9.39 -7.37 2.76
C GLY A 84 9.20 -7.46 1.24
N TRP A 85 10.16 -6.98 0.43
CA TRP A 85 10.16 -7.24 -1.01
C TRP A 85 10.49 -8.71 -1.28
N ARG A 86 9.63 -9.41 -2.04
CA ARG A 86 9.81 -10.82 -2.41
C ARG A 86 9.26 -11.09 -3.81
N ASN A 87 10.14 -11.49 -4.72
CA ASN A 87 9.78 -11.74 -6.13
C ASN A 87 8.81 -12.92 -6.29
N GLU A 88 8.84 -13.92 -5.39
CA GLU A 88 7.94 -15.08 -5.48
C GLU A 88 6.46 -14.69 -5.27
N SER A 89 6.20 -13.47 -4.79
CA SER A 89 4.87 -13.01 -4.46
C SER A 89 4.11 -12.34 -5.61
N ILE A 90 4.72 -12.16 -6.79
CA ILE A 90 4.09 -11.54 -7.97
C ILE A 90 2.80 -12.28 -8.35
N ARG A 91 2.81 -13.63 -8.35
CA ARG A 91 1.62 -14.43 -8.68
C ARG A 91 0.47 -14.17 -7.71
N GLY A 92 0.80 -14.04 -6.41
CA GLY A 92 -0.18 -13.69 -5.38
C GLY A 92 -0.73 -12.29 -5.57
N ALA A 93 0.13 -11.32 -5.91
CA ALA A 93 -0.27 -9.94 -6.17
C ALA A 93 -1.22 -9.84 -7.37
N ILE A 94 -0.89 -10.52 -8.48
CA ILE A 94 -1.77 -10.60 -9.66
C ILE A 94 -3.10 -11.25 -9.30
N PHE A 95 -3.07 -12.40 -8.63
CA PHE A 95 -4.30 -13.12 -8.25
C PHE A 95 -5.21 -12.25 -7.37
N TRP A 96 -4.68 -11.70 -6.28
CA TRP A 96 -5.49 -10.90 -5.35
C TRP A 96 -5.88 -9.54 -5.92
N GLY A 97 -5.05 -8.93 -6.77
CA GLY A 97 -5.41 -7.72 -7.51
C GLY A 97 -6.58 -7.96 -8.47
N LEU A 98 -6.55 -9.06 -9.24
CA LEU A 98 -7.67 -9.43 -10.12
C LEU A 98 -8.94 -9.74 -9.32
N VAL A 99 -8.83 -10.47 -8.21
CA VAL A 99 -9.98 -10.71 -7.32
C VAL A 99 -10.54 -9.39 -6.78
N ALA A 100 -9.70 -8.46 -6.37
CA ALA A 100 -10.12 -7.13 -5.91
C ALA A 100 -10.84 -6.34 -6.99
N LEU A 101 -10.31 -6.31 -8.22
CA LEU A 101 -10.97 -5.66 -9.37
C LEU A 101 -12.34 -6.27 -9.66
N ILE A 102 -12.42 -7.61 -9.72
CA ILE A 102 -13.68 -8.33 -10.01
C ILE A 102 -14.71 -8.05 -8.91
N VAL A 103 -14.34 -8.19 -7.64
CA VAL A 103 -15.26 -7.99 -6.52
C VAL A 103 -15.75 -6.55 -6.49
N THR A 104 -14.87 -5.57 -6.68
CA THR A 104 -15.27 -4.15 -6.66
C THR A 104 -16.24 -3.83 -7.79
N ASN A 105 -15.93 -4.24 -9.02
CA ASN A 105 -16.81 -4.03 -10.16
C ASN A 105 -18.14 -4.78 -10.04
N ALA A 106 -18.13 -6.01 -9.51
CA ALA A 106 -19.35 -6.78 -9.30
C ALA A 106 -20.26 -6.12 -8.25
N LEU A 107 -19.69 -5.60 -7.16
CA LEU A 107 -20.45 -4.93 -6.11
C LEU A 107 -20.97 -3.56 -6.55
N GLU A 108 -20.20 -2.81 -7.35
CA GLU A 108 -20.70 -1.57 -7.98
C GLU A 108 -21.84 -1.83 -8.96
N GLY A 109 -21.69 -2.83 -9.83
CA GLY A 109 -22.74 -3.22 -10.75
C GLY A 109 -24.00 -3.68 -10.02
N TRP A 110 -23.84 -4.46 -8.95
CA TRP A 110 -24.95 -4.88 -8.10
C TRP A 110 -25.62 -3.69 -7.40
N ALA A 111 -24.83 -2.77 -6.82
CA ALA A 111 -25.36 -1.59 -6.14
C ALA A 111 -26.19 -0.74 -7.09
N THR A 112 -25.64 -0.44 -8.28
CA THR A 112 -26.30 0.32 -9.35
C THR A 112 -27.61 -0.36 -9.77
N TRP A 113 -27.57 -1.67 -10.05
CA TRP A 113 -28.77 -2.44 -10.40
C TRP A 113 -29.82 -2.45 -9.29
N SER A 114 -29.39 -2.62 -8.03
CA SER A 114 -30.29 -2.68 -6.87
C SER A 114 -30.96 -1.34 -6.55
N ALA A 115 -30.33 -0.23 -6.96
CA ALA A 115 -30.90 1.12 -6.89
C ALA A 115 -31.95 1.38 -7.98
N GLY A 116 -32.11 0.46 -8.94
CA GLY A 116 -33.00 0.62 -10.10
C GLY A 116 -32.36 1.37 -11.27
N ASP A 117 -31.07 1.70 -11.17
CA ASP A 117 -30.32 2.36 -12.22
C ASP A 117 -29.86 1.37 -13.30
N ARG A 118 -29.58 1.91 -14.50
CA ARG A 118 -29.11 1.10 -15.62
C ARG A 118 -27.61 0.86 -15.48
N VAL A 119 -27.22 -0.40 -15.33
CA VAL A 119 -25.81 -0.82 -15.41
C VAL A 119 -25.29 -0.58 -16.84
N THR A 120 -24.30 0.28 -16.96
CA THR A 120 -23.66 0.64 -18.24
C THR A 120 -22.14 0.59 -18.10
N ILE A 121 -21.44 0.47 -19.23
CA ILE A 121 -19.97 0.56 -19.27
C ILE A 121 -19.57 2.00 -18.93
N ALA A 122 -18.55 2.17 -18.09
CA ALA A 122 -18.11 3.50 -17.69
C ALA A 122 -17.72 4.36 -18.90
N HIS A 123 -18.16 5.61 -18.93
CA HIS A 123 -17.98 6.52 -20.07
C HIS A 123 -16.50 6.73 -20.44
N VAL A 124 -15.60 6.65 -19.45
CA VAL A 124 -14.14 6.79 -19.62
C VAL A 124 -13.58 5.82 -20.68
N TRP A 125 -14.14 4.62 -20.80
CA TRP A 125 -13.67 3.63 -21.79
C TRP A 125 -13.96 4.02 -23.23
N SER A 126 -14.97 4.86 -23.45
CA SER A 126 -15.33 5.35 -24.79
C SER A 126 -14.70 6.70 -25.13
N SER A 127 -14.39 7.51 -24.12
CA SER A 127 -13.95 8.90 -24.28
C SER A 127 -12.46 9.12 -24.02
N ALA A 128 -11.89 8.42 -23.03
CA ALA A 128 -10.55 8.67 -22.53
C ALA A 128 -9.92 7.42 -21.87
N PRO A 129 -9.86 6.25 -22.54
CA PRO A 129 -9.40 5.00 -21.92
C PRO A 129 -7.95 5.06 -21.43
N GLY A 130 -7.12 5.91 -22.06
CA GLY A 130 -5.73 6.12 -21.65
C GLY A 130 -5.59 6.71 -20.25
N TYR A 131 -6.53 7.57 -19.83
CA TYR A 131 -6.55 8.14 -18.48
C TYR A 131 -6.91 7.08 -17.42
N ALA A 132 -7.95 6.27 -17.66
CA ALA A 132 -8.30 5.18 -16.74
C ALA A 132 -7.15 4.19 -16.53
N ILE A 133 -6.46 3.80 -17.61
CA ILE A 133 -5.31 2.91 -17.53
C ILE A 133 -4.13 3.61 -16.84
N GLY A 134 -3.88 4.87 -17.17
CA GLY A 134 -2.79 5.66 -16.61
C GLY A 134 -2.94 5.91 -15.12
N ASP A 135 -4.15 6.20 -14.64
CA ASP A 135 -4.49 6.38 -13.23
C ASP A 135 -4.21 5.11 -12.43
N PHE A 136 -4.68 3.96 -12.92
CA PHE A 136 -4.42 2.67 -12.29
C PHE A 136 -2.93 2.29 -12.31
N CYS A 137 -2.24 2.54 -13.43
CA CYS A 137 -0.79 2.35 -13.53
C CYS A 137 -0.02 3.29 -12.58
N GLY A 138 -0.49 4.53 -12.42
CA GLY A 138 0.03 5.51 -11.47
C GLY A 138 -0.08 5.06 -10.03
N GLN A 139 -1.09 4.27 -9.68
CA GLN A 139 -1.17 3.61 -8.39
C GLN A 139 -0.15 2.46 -8.28
N ILE A 140 -0.20 1.48 -9.18
CA ILE A 140 0.62 0.26 -9.10
C ILE A 140 2.12 0.56 -9.11
N PHE A 141 2.56 1.47 -9.98
CA PHE A 141 3.98 1.78 -10.18
C PHE A 141 4.44 3.07 -9.51
N GLY A 142 3.50 3.81 -8.92
CA GLY A 142 3.75 5.09 -8.28
C GLY A 142 3.24 5.10 -6.84
N ASN A 143 2.05 5.66 -6.64
CA ASN A 143 1.56 6.05 -5.32
C ASN A 143 1.46 4.88 -4.34
N ALA A 144 0.69 3.84 -4.68
CA ALA A 144 0.51 2.69 -3.80
C ALA A 144 1.83 1.96 -3.55
N LEU A 145 2.68 1.81 -4.58
CA LEU A 145 4.00 1.20 -4.41
C LEU A 145 4.88 1.97 -3.42
N LEU A 146 4.96 3.29 -3.59
CA LEU A 146 5.73 4.17 -2.72
C LEU A 146 5.25 4.09 -1.27
N GLU A 147 3.94 4.22 -1.06
CA GLU A 147 3.35 4.18 0.27
C GLU A 147 3.54 2.81 0.94
N GLU A 148 3.26 1.70 0.24
CA GLU A 148 3.44 0.38 0.83
C GLU A 148 4.91 0.11 1.20
N LEU A 149 5.87 0.48 0.33
CA LEU A 149 7.31 0.36 0.62
C LEU A 149 7.70 1.11 1.90
N LEU A 150 7.27 2.36 2.03
CA LEU A 150 7.65 3.20 3.17
C LEU A 150 6.92 2.81 4.45
N TYR A 151 5.60 2.61 4.40
CA TYR A 151 4.81 2.42 5.60
C TYR A 151 4.82 0.97 6.07
N ARG A 152 4.59 0.01 5.17
CA ARG A 152 4.49 -1.41 5.56
C ARG A 152 5.88 -2.03 5.53
N GLY A 153 6.59 -1.83 4.42
CA GLY A 153 7.93 -2.39 4.25
C GLY A 153 8.92 -1.87 5.29
N LEU A 154 9.02 -0.55 5.43
CA LEU A 154 9.97 0.08 6.34
C LEU A 154 9.39 0.40 7.72
N LEU A 155 8.48 1.36 7.82
CA LEU A 155 8.06 1.94 9.11
C LEU A 155 7.51 0.89 10.08
N VAL A 156 6.49 0.13 9.67
CA VAL A 156 5.87 -0.87 10.54
C VAL A 156 6.86 -1.99 10.89
N THR A 157 7.69 -2.43 9.93
CA THR A 157 8.73 -3.44 10.18
C THR A 157 9.74 -2.95 11.22
N GLN A 158 10.29 -1.75 11.06
CA GLN A 158 11.29 -1.20 11.98
C GLN A 158 10.69 -0.90 13.35
N LEU A 159 9.48 -0.35 13.42
CA LEU A 159 8.77 -0.15 14.69
C LEU A 159 8.56 -1.47 15.41
N ALA A 160 8.16 -2.54 14.71
CA ALA A 160 7.97 -3.85 15.34
C ALA A 160 9.27 -4.41 15.93
N MET A 161 10.41 -4.17 15.26
CA MET A 161 11.73 -4.57 15.75
C MET A 161 12.19 -3.72 16.94
N VAL A 162 11.99 -2.41 16.89
CA VAL A 162 12.29 -1.50 18.01
C VAL A 162 11.47 -1.86 19.24
N LEU A 163 10.16 -2.08 19.08
CA LEU A 163 9.26 -2.49 20.16
C LEU A 163 9.62 -3.87 20.74
N ALA A 164 10.12 -4.79 19.92
CA ALA A 164 10.57 -6.10 20.39
C ALA A 164 11.86 -6.04 21.22
N GLY A 165 12.62 -4.96 21.08
CA GLY A 165 13.99 -4.85 21.56
C GLY A 165 14.96 -5.56 20.62
N SER A 166 16.10 -4.91 20.40
CA SER A 166 17.16 -5.39 19.51
C SER A 166 17.58 -6.83 19.84
N GLY A 167 17.69 -7.66 18.80
CA GLY A 167 18.11 -9.06 18.91
C GLY A 167 17.02 -10.03 19.42
N ARG A 168 15.78 -9.59 19.59
CA ARG A 168 14.64 -10.46 19.92
C ARG A 168 13.68 -10.61 18.73
N PRO A 169 13.11 -11.80 18.51
CA PRO A 169 12.08 -11.96 17.51
C PRO A 169 10.83 -11.17 17.92
N ALA A 170 10.30 -10.36 17.00
CA ALA A 170 9.07 -9.62 17.23
C ALA A 170 7.89 -10.58 17.45
N ARG A 171 7.22 -10.42 18.59
CA ARG A 171 5.98 -11.13 18.91
C ARG A 171 4.81 -10.45 18.22
N ARG A 172 3.67 -11.16 18.14
CA ARG A 172 2.43 -10.62 17.54
C ARG A 172 2.00 -9.28 18.14
N VAL A 173 2.18 -9.09 19.45
CA VAL A 173 1.84 -7.84 20.14
C VAL A 173 2.72 -6.66 19.69
N HIS A 174 4.00 -6.87 19.40
CA HIS A 174 4.89 -5.82 18.90
C HIS A 174 4.50 -5.41 17.47
N TRP A 175 4.16 -6.40 16.64
CA TRP A 175 3.63 -6.14 15.30
C TRP A 175 2.31 -5.38 15.33
N LEU A 176 1.38 -5.75 16.22
CA LEU A 176 0.11 -5.04 16.37
C LEU A 176 0.34 -3.60 16.82
N GLY A 177 1.19 -3.38 17.84
CA GLY A 177 1.54 -2.04 18.29
C GLY A 177 2.19 -1.19 17.20
N ALA A 178 3.14 -1.77 16.46
CA ALA A 178 3.80 -1.13 15.33
C ALA A 178 2.83 -0.79 14.19
N LEU A 179 1.89 -1.69 13.88
CA LEU A 179 0.86 -1.45 12.88
C LEU A 179 -0.01 -0.26 13.29
N LEU A 180 -0.60 -0.28 14.49
CA LEU A 180 -1.51 0.76 14.97
C LEU A 180 -0.82 2.13 15.04
N PHE A 181 0.42 2.19 15.55
CA PHE A 181 1.18 3.44 15.62
C PHE A 181 1.64 3.91 14.23
N GLY A 182 2.14 3.00 13.39
CA GLY A 182 2.56 3.33 12.03
C GLY A 182 1.40 3.92 11.20
N GLN A 183 0.17 3.47 11.44
CA GLN A 183 -1.00 4.02 10.75
C GLN A 183 -1.38 5.43 11.22
N VAL A 184 -1.01 5.84 12.44
CA VAL A 184 -1.17 7.23 12.86
C VAL A 184 -0.26 8.13 12.02
N VAL A 185 1.00 7.72 11.84
CA VAL A 185 1.95 8.45 10.97
C VAL A 185 1.44 8.48 9.52
N PHE A 186 0.92 7.35 9.03
CA PHE A 186 0.29 7.26 7.72
C PHE A 186 -0.86 8.25 7.55
N ALA A 187 -1.82 8.30 8.48
CA ALA A 187 -2.94 9.24 8.40
C ALA A 187 -2.45 10.70 8.42
N LEU A 188 -1.53 11.03 9.33
CA LEU A 188 -1.02 12.39 9.47
C LEU A 188 -0.27 12.91 8.24
N ILE A 189 0.38 12.03 7.47
CA ILE A 189 1.10 12.46 6.26
C ILE A 189 0.16 12.96 5.15
N HIS A 190 -1.12 12.58 5.19
CA HIS A 190 -2.10 13.01 4.20
C HIS A 190 -2.58 14.43 4.48
N VAL A 191 -2.44 14.93 5.71
CA VAL A 191 -2.96 16.24 6.12
C VAL A 191 -2.51 17.37 5.18
N PRO A 192 -1.21 17.52 4.83
CA PRO A 192 -0.78 18.61 3.94
C PRO A 192 -1.45 18.58 2.56
N ASN A 193 -1.53 17.39 1.93
CA ASN A 193 -2.17 17.24 0.62
C ASN A 193 -3.68 17.56 0.71
N ARG A 194 -4.36 17.08 1.75
CA ARG A 194 -5.80 17.32 1.92
C ARG A 194 -6.15 18.76 2.26
N VAL A 195 -5.30 19.43 3.03
CA VAL A 195 -5.40 20.88 3.26
C VAL A 195 -5.16 21.64 1.96
N ALA A 196 -4.14 21.27 1.17
CA ALA A 196 -3.86 21.91 -0.12
C ALA A 196 -5.01 21.73 -1.12
N ALA A 197 -5.67 20.58 -1.09
CA ALA A 197 -6.83 20.25 -1.91
C ALA A 197 -8.14 20.87 -1.38
N GLY A 198 -8.13 21.55 -0.23
CA GLY A 198 -9.32 22.19 0.34
C GLY A 198 -10.39 21.21 0.80
N LEU A 199 -10.02 20.00 1.24
CA LEU A 199 -10.97 18.93 1.57
C LEU A 199 -11.64 19.07 2.95
N TYR A 200 -11.31 20.10 3.74
CA TYR A 200 -11.85 20.28 5.08
C TYR A 200 -12.62 21.60 5.19
N ASP A 201 -13.94 21.50 5.27
CA ASP A 201 -14.81 22.64 5.57
C ASP A 201 -15.03 22.79 7.09
N THR A 202 -15.01 21.67 7.82
CA THR A 202 -15.21 21.64 9.27
C THR A 202 -14.15 20.80 10.00
N PRO A 203 -13.95 21.01 11.32
CA PRO A 203 -13.12 20.13 12.13
C PRO A 203 -13.61 18.66 12.14
N THR A 204 -14.91 18.44 11.93
CA THR A 204 -15.49 17.10 11.88
C THR A 204 -15.05 16.35 10.63
N ASP A 205 -15.01 17.01 9.48
CA ASP A 205 -14.52 16.41 8.22
C ASP A 205 -13.08 15.94 8.37
N PHE A 206 -12.24 16.80 8.96
CA PHE A 206 -10.86 16.44 9.30
C PHE A 206 -10.77 15.20 10.18
N VAL A 207 -11.53 15.13 11.28
CA VAL A 207 -11.46 13.99 12.21
C VAL A 207 -11.95 12.71 11.53
N LEU A 208 -13.06 12.77 10.80
CA LEU A 208 -13.62 11.60 10.11
C LEU A 208 -12.65 11.08 9.05
N ASP A 209 -12.10 11.97 8.23
CA ASP A 209 -11.15 11.62 7.20
C ASP A 209 -9.84 11.02 7.78
N MET A 210 -9.32 11.56 8.89
CA MET A 210 -8.19 10.96 9.61
C MET A 210 -8.51 9.58 10.17
N VAL A 211 -9.70 9.39 10.75
CA VAL A 211 -10.12 8.09 11.27
C VAL A 211 -10.28 7.06 10.16
N VAL A 212 -10.96 7.43 9.06
CA VAL A 212 -11.12 6.55 7.89
C VAL A 212 -9.76 6.18 7.32
N THR A 213 -8.87 7.15 7.13
CA THR A 213 -7.52 6.91 6.58
C THR A 213 -6.69 6.02 7.47
N TRP A 214 -6.77 6.21 8.79
CA TRP A 214 -6.14 5.33 9.76
C TRP A 214 -6.69 3.90 9.67
N LEU A 215 -8.02 3.74 9.60
CA LEU A 215 -8.68 2.43 9.47
C LEU A 215 -8.28 1.72 8.17
N LEU A 216 -8.35 2.41 7.03
CA LEU A 216 -7.89 1.90 5.73
C LEU A 216 -6.42 1.47 5.82
N GLY A 217 -5.60 2.29 6.48
CA GLY A 217 -4.20 1.98 6.72
C GLY A 217 -4.01 0.68 7.49
N VAL A 218 -4.80 0.45 8.54
CA VAL A 218 -4.75 -0.75 9.38
C VAL A 218 -5.12 -1.96 8.53
N LEU A 219 -6.16 -1.86 7.72
CA LEU A 219 -6.67 -2.95 6.90
C LEU A 219 -5.68 -3.36 5.81
N LEU A 220 -5.02 -2.40 5.14
CA LEU A 220 -3.92 -2.69 4.23
C LEU A 220 -2.74 -3.37 4.94
N GLY A 221 -2.41 -2.93 6.16
CA GLY A 221 -1.40 -3.60 6.99
C GLY A 221 -1.79 -5.04 7.37
N LEU A 222 -3.08 -5.31 7.58
CA LEU A 222 -3.60 -6.66 7.78
C LEU A 222 -3.55 -7.51 6.49
N CYS A 223 -3.87 -6.93 5.33
CA CYS A 223 -3.67 -7.58 4.01
C CYS A 223 -2.20 -7.97 3.81
N TRP A 224 -1.28 -7.06 4.10
CA TRP A 224 0.17 -7.32 4.04
C TRP A 224 0.58 -8.44 5.00
N TRP A 225 0.11 -8.41 6.25
CA TRP A 225 0.42 -9.45 7.23
C TRP A 225 -0.17 -10.82 6.85
N ALA A 226 -1.40 -10.84 6.34
CA ALA A 226 -2.11 -12.05 5.93
C ALA A 226 -1.50 -12.67 4.67
N SER A 227 -1.20 -11.87 3.66
CA SER A 227 -0.53 -12.34 2.44
C SER A 227 0.95 -12.67 2.66
N GLY A 228 1.62 -11.96 3.56
CA GLY A 228 3.08 -11.99 3.68
C GLY A 228 3.79 -11.40 2.46
N SER A 229 3.11 -10.59 1.65
CA SER A 229 3.62 -9.99 0.43
C SER A 229 3.31 -8.51 0.38
N LEU A 230 4.35 -7.70 0.19
CA LEU A 230 4.21 -6.27 -0.05
C LEU A 230 3.46 -6.00 -1.37
N LEU A 231 3.77 -6.76 -2.42
CA LEU A 231 3.14 -6.58 -3.73
C LEU A 231 1.63 -6.85 -3.71
N VAL A 232 1.18 -7.78 -2.87
CA VAL A 232 -0.26 -7.99 -2.66
C VAL A 232 -0.92 -6.78 -2.01
N ALA A 233 -0.26 -6.14 -1.04
CA ALA A 233 -0.76 -4.90 -0.46
C ALA A 233 -0.81 -3.77 -1.49
N VAL A 234 0.23 -3.64 -2.34
CA VAL A 234 0.26 -2.67 -3.45
C VAL A 234 -0.90 -2.88 -4.40
N ALA A 235 -1.17 -4.13 -4.80
CA ALA A 235 -2.27 -4.45 -5.71
C ALA A 235 -3.63 -4.08 -5.11
N ILE A 236 -3.90 -4.46 -3.84
CA ILE A 236 -5.15 -4.11 -3.16
C ILE A 236 -5.27 -2.59 -2.98
N HIS A 237 -4.22 -1.93 -2.54
CA HIS A 237 -4.20 -0.48 -2.35
C HIS A 237 -4.46 0.24 -3.68
N SER A 238 -3.88 -0.24 -4.77
CA SER A 238 -4.12 0.33 -6.10
C SER A 238 -5.58 0.28 -6.48
N VAL A 239 -6.24 -0.88 -6.31
CA VAL A 239 -7.69 -1.01 -6.55
C VAL A 239 -8.52 -0.19 -5.56
N MET A 240 -8.05 -0.01 -4.32
CA MET A 240 -8.75 0.81 -3.33
C MET A 240 -8.77 2.30 -3.72
N ASN A 241 -7.65 2.81 -4.24
CA ASN A 241 -7.52 4.21 -4.65
C ASN A 241 -8.11 4.46 -6.04
N ASP A 242 -7.89 3.54 -6.96
CA ASP A 242 -8.42 3.57 -8.31
C ASP A 242 -8.95 2.17 -8.68
N PRO A 243 -10.26 1.95 -8.55
CA PRO A 243 -10.87 0.64 -8.78
C PRO A 243 -10.88 0.17 -10.23
N LEU A 244 -10.41 1.00 -11.17
CA LEU A 244 -10.48 0.77 -12.61
C LEU A 244 -11.89 0.31 -13.01
N TYR A 245 -12.88 1.16 -12.73
CA TYR A 245 -14.28 0.82 -12.93
C TYR A 245 -14.58 0.50 -14.40
N LEU A 246 -15.03 -0.72 -14.65
CA LEU A 246 -15.55 -1.18 -15.94
C LEU A 246 -16.98 -0.70 -16.16
N LEU A 247 -17.74 -0.58 -15.07
CA LEU A 247 -19.12 -0.13 -15.05
C LEU A 247 -19.19 1.31 -14.53
N GLU A 248 -20.14 2.10 -15.01
CA GLU A 248 -20.35 3.45 -14.51
C GLU A 248 -20.63 3.38 -12.99
N PRO A 249 -19.78 4.00 -12.14
CA PRO A 249 -19.96 3.91 -10.71
C PRO A 249 -21.22 4.67 -10.29
N GLY A 250 -22.09 3.99 -9.53
CA GLY A 250 -23.26 4.60 -8.91
C GLY A 250 -22.95 5.08 -7.49
N ASN A 251 -23.94 5.00 -6.61
CA ASN A 251 -23.77 5.21 -5.16
C ASN A 251 -23.28 3.93 -4.44
N GLY A 252 -22.48 3.10 -5.10
CA GLY A 252 -21.99 1.85 -4.54
C GLY A 252 -20.92 2.05 -3.45
N PRO A 253 -20.43 0.95 -2.86
CA PRO A 253 -19.49 0.99 -1.74
C PRO A 253 -18.09 1.51 -2.10
N GLY A 254 -17.82 1.71 -3.39
CA GLY A 254 -16.55 2.20 -3.93
C GLY A 254 -15.39 1.22 -3.80
N GLY A 255 -14.19 1.72 -4.12
CA GLY A 255 -12.92 0.97 -4.02
C GLY A 255 -12.63 0.39 -2.65
N GLN A 256 -13.20 0.96 -1.58
CA GLN A 256 -12.97 0.53 -0.20
C GLN A 256 -13.52 -0.87 0.07
N VAL A 257 -14.43 -1.38 -0.76
CA VAL A 257 -15.02 -2.71 -0.57
C VAL A 257 -14.00 -3.86 -0.66
N VAL A 258 -12.84 -3.63 -1.30
CA VAL A 258 -11.73 -4.59 -1.36
C VAL A 258 -11.18 -5.00 0.01
N ILE A 259 -11.47 -4.21 1.05
CA ILE A 259 -11.13 -4.51 2.44
C ILE A 259 -11.73 -5.85 2.89
N LEU A 260 -12.86 -6.25 2.34
CA LEU A 260 -13.48 -7.55 2.65
C LEU A 260 -12.55 -8.74 2.31
N LEU A 261 -11.54 -8.53 1.46
CA LEU A 261 -10.55 -9.54 1.10
C LEU A 261 -9.55 -9.88 2.22
N VAL A 262 -9.46 -9.08 3.28
CA VAL A 262 -8.62 -9.39 4.46
C VAL A 262 -8.99 -10.76 5.06
N ILE A 263 -10.29 -11.07 5.14
CA ILE A 263 -10.80 -12.31 5.72
C ILE A 263 -10.40 -13.55 4.89
N PRO A 264 -10.72 -13.65 3.58
CA PRO A 264 -10.32 -14.79 2.78
C PRO A 264 -8.80 -14.91 2.64
N MET A 265 -8.05 -13.81 2.65
CA MET A 265 -6.58 -13.85 2.72
C MET A 265 -6.09 -14.51 4.00
N ALA A 266 -6.57 -14.07 5.16
CA ALA A 266 -6.21 -14.65 6.44
C ALA A 266 -6.58 -16.14 6.52
N LEU A 267 -7.76 -16.51 6.00
CA LEU A 267 -8.22 -17.89 5.92
C LEU A 267 -7.33 -18.74 5.01
N SER A 268 -7.01 -18.27 3.79
CA SER A 268 -6.14 -19.00 2.85
C SER A 268 -4.76 -19.30 3.46
N ARG A 269 -4.17 -18.31 4.15
CA ARG A 269 -2.91 -18.46 4.88
C ARG A 269 -3.01 -19.50 6.00
N TRP A 270 -4.13 -19.50 6.73
CA TRP A 270 -4.38 -20.46 7.79
C TRP A 270 -4.51 -21.90 7.26
N ILE A 271 -5.24 -22.10 6.16
CA ILE A 271 -5.39 -23.41 5.49
C ILE A 271 -4.03 -23.91 4.99
N ALA A 272 -3.27 -23.06 4.30
CA ALA A 272 -1.94 -23.41 3.79
C ALA A 272 -0.97 -23.85 4.90
N ARG A 273 -1.00 -23.17 6.05
CA ARG A 273 -0.17 -23.55 7.21
C ARG A 273 -0.58 -24.87 7.85
N ARG A 274 -1.87 -25.21 7.83
CA ARG A 274 -2.34 -26.50 8.36
C ARG A 274 -1.96 -27.65 7.44
N THR A 275 -2.14 -27.51 6.14
CA THR A 275 -1.79 -28.55 5.16
C THR A 275 -0.29 -28.87 5.16
N GLN A 276 0.58 -27.87 5.27
CA GLN A 276 2.02 -28.06 5.41
C GLN A 276 2.44 -28.80 6.70
N ARG A 277 1.67 -28.69 7.79
CA ARG A 277 1.95 -29.42 9.05
C ARG A 277 1.56 -30.89 8.99
N VAL A 278 0.57 -31.23 8.17
CA VAL A 278 0.08 -32.61 7.99
C VAL A 278 0.97 -33.39 7.01
N ALA A 279 1.64 -32.69 6.08
CA ALA A 279 2.50 -33.29 5.06
C ALA A 279 3.93 -33.64 5.52
N VAL A 280 4.27 -33.50 6.81
CA VAL A 280 5.52 -34.03 7.36
C VAL A 280 5.32 -35.53 7.59
N PRO A 281 5.94 -36.42 6.80
CA PRO A 281 5.83 -37.85 7.02
C PRO A 281 6.41 -38.18 8.38
N THR A 282 5.69 -38.95 9.18
CA THR A 282 6.31 -39.77 10.23
C THR A 282 7.35 -40.63 9.53
N GLU A 283 8.63 -40.35 9.77
CA GLU A 283 9.70 -41.30 9.45
C GLU A 283 9.28 -42.64 10.06
N GLU A 284 9.10 -43.65 9.20
CA GLU A 284 8.93 -45.03 9.64
C GLU A 284 10.09 -45.39 10.58
N PRO A 285 9.83 -45.98 11.76
CA PRO A 285 10.91 -46.51 12.55
C PRO A 285 11.56 -47.64 11.75
N MET A 286 12.82 -47.46 11.34
CA MET A 286 13.65 -48.58 10.91
C MET A 286 13.70 -49.61 12.04
N GLN A 287 13.07 -50.75 11.83
CA GLN A 287 13.35 -52.01 12.51
C GLN A 287 13.63 -53.08 11.47
#